data_AF-A0A382Z0Y3-F1
#
_entry.id   AF-A0A382Z0Y3-F1
#
_cell.length_a   1.000
_cell.length_b   1.000
_cell.length_c   1.000
_cell.angle_alpha   90.00
_cell.angle_beta   90.00
_cell.angle_gamma   90.00
#
_symmetry.space_group_name_H-M   'P 1'
#
loop_
_entity.id
_entity.type
_entity.pdbx_description
1 polymer ?
#
loop_
_entity_poly.entity_id
_entity_poly.type
_entity_poly.pdbx_seq_one_letter_code
_entity_poly.pdbx_strand_id
1 'polypeptide(L)'
;IWGNVIVTLGVTTFAFSSILAWEYYGEKCFEYLTDGKWIPLYRYIWVIFVFIGALVKLEMVWNFADAMNALMAVPNLIGLVLLSGVLCRETQSYKLGIRDGTIHKFD
;
A
#
# COMPACT_ATOMS: atom_id res chain seq x y z
N ILE A 1 2.43 15.54 31.19
CA ILE A 1 1.04 15.03 31.22
C ILE A 1 0.34 15.32 29.89
N TRP A 2 0.19 16.59 29.49
CA TRP A 2 -0.40 16.97 28.18
C TRP A 2 0.29 16.31 26.97
N GLY A 3 1.62 16.21 26.98
CA GLY A 3 2.39 15.57 25.90
C GLY A 3 2.03 14.08 25.68
N ASN A 4 1.88 13.30 26.75
CA ASN A 4 1.49 11.88 26.61
C ASN A 4 0.10 11.74 26.01
N VAL A 5 -0.87 12.56 26.43
CA VAL A 5 -2.25 12.50 25.91
C VAL A 5 -2.29 12.82 24.41
N ILE A 6 -1.56 13.86 23.98
CA ILE A 6 -1.50 14.26 22.57
C ILE A 6 -0.83 13.17 21.72
N VAL A 7 0.28 12.60 22.20
CA VAL A 7 0.99 11.51 21.50
C VAL A 7 0.12 10.26 21.41
N THR A 8 -0.53 9.84 22.49
CA THR A 8 -1.41 8.66 22.47
C THR A 8 -2.58 8.83 21.50
N LEU A 9 -3.24 9.99 21.52
CA LEU A 9 -4.32 10.28 20.56
C LEU A 9 -3.81 10.27 19.11
N GLY A 10 -2.69 10.95 18.84
CA GLY A 10 -2.11 11.01 17.50
C GLY A 10 -1.65 9.64 16.97
N VAL A 11 -1.01 8.83 17.81
CA VAL A 11 -0.57 7.47 17.44
C VAL A 11 -1.79 6.57 17.18
N THR A 12 -2.87 6.74 17.95
CA THR A 12 -4.08 5.92 17.77
C THR A 12 -4.77 6.22 16.44
N THR A 13 -4.99 7.49 16.10
CA THR A 13 -5.57 7.87 14.79
C THR A 13 -4.65 7.53 13.64
N PHE A 14 -3.34 7.73 13.80
CA PHE A 14 -2.36 7.34 12.78
C PHE A 14 -2.37 5.83 12.54
N ALA A 15 -2.24 5.01 13.60
CA ALA A 15 -2.27 3.55 13.49
C ALA A 15 -3.58 3.06 12.86
N PHE A 16 -4.72 3.64 13.23
CA PHE A 16 -6.02 3.30 12.62
C PHE A 16 -6.03 3.57 11.12
N SER A 17 -5.58 4.76 10.68
CA SER A 17 -5.50 5.09 9.26
C SER A 17 -4.55 4.16 8.49
N SER A 18 -3.42 3.78 9.08
CA SER A 18 -2.49 2.83 8.48
C SER A 18 -3.12 1.45 8.31
N ILE A 19 -3.80 0.92 9.32
CA ILE A 19 -4.46 -0.39 9.24
C ILE A 19 -5.49 -0.41 8.09
N LEU A 20 -6.28 0.66 7.93
CA LEU A 20 -7.24 0.77 6.83
C LEU A 20 -6.56 0.87 5.45
N ALA A 21 -5.48 1.62 5.33
CA ALA A 21 -4.74 1.71 4.08
C ALA A 21 -4.16 0.35 3.64
N TRP A 22 -3.58 -0.38 4.59
CA TRP A 22 -3.02 -1.72 4.32
C TRP A 22 -4.10 -2.77 4.01
N GLU A 23 -5.28 -2.65 4.64
CA GLU A 23 -6.45 -3.47 4.29
C GLU A 23 -6.81 -3.31 2.82
N TYR A 24 -6.97 -2.06 2.37
CA TYR A 24 -7.34 -1.74 1.00
C TYR A 24 -6.29 -2.19 -0.02
N TYR A 25 -4.99 -1.98 0.26
CA TYR A 25 -3.93 -2.46 -0.61
C TYR A 25 -3.96 -3.97 -0.79
N GLY A 26 -4.13 -4.71 0.31
CA GLY A 26 -4.22 -6.17 0.26
C GLY A 26 -5.53 -6.65 -0.39
N GLU A 27 -6.65 -5.96 -0.20
CA GLU A 27 -7.91 -6.24 -0.89
C GLU A 27 -7.73 -6.14 -2.40
N LYS A 28 -7.03 -5.11 -2.90
CA LYS A 28 -6.74 -4.96 -4.34
C LYS A 28 -5.81 -6.03 -4.90
N CYS A 29 -4.80 -6.43 -4.14
CA CYS A 29 -3.98 -7.58 -4.52
C CYS A 29 -4.81 -8.87 -4.58
N PHE A 30 -5.68 -9.09 -3.60
CA PHE A 30 -6.53 -10.27 -3.55
C PHE A 30 -7.62 -10.27 -4.65
N GLU A 31 -8.19 -9.10 -4.95
CA GLU A 31 -9.11 -8.88 -6.07
C GLU A 31 -8.45 -9.25 -7.40
N TYR A 32 -7.20 -8.84 -7.62
CA TYR A 32 -6.40 -9.21 -8.79
C TYR A 32 -6.16 -10.73 -8.89
N LEU A 33 -5.94 -11.43 -7.77
CA LEU A 33 -5.73 -12.88 -7.76
C LEU A 33 -7.03 -13.70 -7.91
N THR A 34 -8.17 -13.17 -7.45
CA THR A 34 -9.41 -13.95 -7.30
C THR A 34 -10.57 -13.46 -8.17
N ASP A 35 -10.28 -12.53 -9.11
CA ASP A 35 -11.25 -11.85 -9.98
C ASP A 35 -12.43 -11.25 -9.17
N GLY A 36 -12.16 -10.76 -7.96
CA GLY A 36 -13.13 -10.07 -7.11
C GLY A 36 -14.23 -10.93 -6.45
N LYS A 37 -14.20 -12.26 -6.57
CA LYS A 37 -15.28 -13.12 -6.05
C LYS A 37 -15.33 -13.23 -4.52
N TRP A 38 -14.21 -13.04 -3.84
CA TRP A 38 -14.06 -13.36 -2.40
C TRP A 38 -13.66 -12.16 -1.53
N ILE A 39 -13.90 -10.94 -2.01
CA ILE A 39 -13.60 -9.69 -1.29
C ILE A 39 -14.14 -9.65 0.15
N PRO A 40 -15.42 -9.98 0.44
CA PRO A 40 -15.91 -9.91 1.82
C PRO A 40 -15.21 -10.89 2.75
N LEU A 41 -14.76 -12.05 2.26
CA LEU A 41 -14.00 -13.01 3.05
C LEU A 41 -12.64 -12.44 3.48
N TYR A 42 -11.97 -11.73 2.58
CA TYR A 42 -10.70 -11.04 2.87
C TYR A 42 -10.86 -10.03 4.03
N ARG A 43 -11.95 -9.22 4.01
CA ARG A 43 -12.25 -8.25 5.07
C ARG A 43 -12.41 -8.90 6.44
N TYR A 44 -13.13 -10.02 6.53
CA TYR A 44 -13.29 -10.74 7.79
C TYR A 44 -11.97 -11.30 8.31
N ILE A 45 -11.15 -11.87 7.42
CA ILE A 45 -9.82 -12.37 7.78
C ILE A 45 -8.93 -11.23 8.27
N TRP A 46 -8.95 -10.08 7.60
CA TRP A 46 -8.16 -8.90 7.99
C TRP A 46 -8.45 -8.45 9.42
N VAL A 47 -9.73 -8.32 9.78
CA VAL A 47 -10.14 -7.91 11.15
C VAL A 47 -9.63 -8.89 12.21
N ILE A 48 -9.70 -10.20 11.93
CA ILE A 48 -9.18 -11.24 12.83
C ILE A 48 -7.65 -11.11 12.97
N PHE A 49 -6.93 -10.89 11.87
CA PHE A 49 -5.47 -10.71 11.89
C PHE A 49 -5.05 -9.46 12.65
N VAL A 50 -5.78 -8.35 12.53
CA VAL A 50 -5.51 -7.12 13.32
C VAL A 50 -5.66 -7.40 14.81
N PHE A 51 -6.70 -8.15 15.21
CA PHE A 51 -6.90 -8.54 16.60
C PHE A 51 -5.75 -9.43 17.10
N ILE A 52 -5.34 -10.43 16.32
CA ILE A 52 -4.19 -11.29 16.66
C ILE A 52 -2.89 -10.48 16.74
N GLY A 53 -2.69 -9.53 15.82
CA GLY A 53 -1.51 -8.66 15.80
C GLY A 53 -1.37 -7.80 17.06
N ALA A 54 -2.48 -7.43 17.69
CA ALA A 54 -2.47 -6.74 18.98
C ALA A 54 -2.06 -7.63 20.17
N LEU A 55 -2.11 -8.97 20.02
CA LEU A 55 -1.72 -9.95 21.04
C LEU A 55 -0.28 -10.46 20.87
N VAL A 56 0.29 -10.36 19.66
CA VAL A 56 1.63 -10.87 19.34
C VAL A 56 2.72 -9.88 19.78
N LYS A 57 3.92 -10.39 20.07
CA LYS A 57 5.08 -9.56 20.42
C LYS A 57 5.46 -8.63 19.26
N LEU A 58 5.67 -7.36 19.58
CA LEU A 58 6.00 -6.31 18.62
C LEU A 58 7.20 -6.66 17.73
N GLU A 59 8.28 -7.21 18.29
CA GLU A 59 9.48 -7.62 17.54
C GLU A 59 9.19 -8.68 16.46
N MET A 60 8.33 -9.65 16.76
CA MET A 60 7.92 -10.67 15.79
C MET A 60 7.11 -10.03 14.65
N VAL A 61 6.24 -9.06 14.97
CA VAL A 61 5.45 -8.32 13.97
C VAL A 61 6.37 -7.52 13.05
N TRP A 62 7.37 -6.82 13.58
CA TRP A 62 8.35 -6.08 12.78
C TRP A 62 9.16 -6.98 11.87
N ASN A 63 9.73 -8.07 12.40
CA ASN A 63 10.52 -9.01 11.60
C ASN A 63 9.68 -9.65 10.49
N PHE A 64 8.42 -9.98 10.77
CA PHE A 64 7.50 -10.50 9.77
C PHE A 64 7.13 -9.45 8.70
N ALA A 65 6.85 -8.22 9.11
CA ALA A 65 6.53 -7.12 8.21
C ALA A 65 7.70 -6.79 7.28
N ASP A 66 8.93 -6.74 7.81
CA ASP A 66 10.13 -6.46 7.02
C ASP A 66 10.40 -7.57 6.00
N ALA A 67 10.23 -8.84 6.38
CA ALA A 67 10.37 -9.97 5.47
C ALA A 67 9.34 -9.93 4.33
N MET A 68 8.07 -9.64 4.64
CA MET A 68 7.00 -9.53 3.64
C MET A 68 7.19 -8.31 2.73
N ASN A 69 7.59 -7.16 3.28
CA ASN A 69 7.88 -5.96 2.50
C ASN A 69 9.08 -6.18 1.56
N ALA A 70 10.12 -6.87 2.03
CA ALA A 70 11.24 -7.24 1.17
C ALA A 70 10.79 -8.14 0.02
N LEU A 71 9.97 -9.16 0.31
CA LEU A 71 9.42 -10.06 -0.71
C LEU A 71 8.56 -9.33 -1.74
N MET A 72 7.77 -8.34 -1.32
CA MET A 72 6.97 -7.50 -2.22
C MET A 72 7.82 -6.51 -3.03
N ALA A 73 8.85 -5.94 -2.41
CA ALA A 73 9.72 -4.94 -3.05
C ALA A 73 10.57 -5.54 -4.16
N VAL A 74 11.10 -6.76 -3.98
CA VAL A 74 11.98 -7.41 -4.97
C VAL A 74 11.38 -7.48 -6.38
N PRO A 75 10.21 -8.11 -6.62
CA PRO A 75 9.63 -8.20 -7.97
C PRO A 75 9.24 -6.83 -8.51
N ASN A 76 8.75 -5.92 -7.66
CA ASN A 76 8.38 -4.57 -8.07
C ASN A 76 9.60 -3.78 -8.57
N LEU A 77 10.70 -3.78 -7.81
CA LEU A 77 11.93 -3.10 -8.18
C LEU A 77 12.57 -3.68 -9.45
N ILE A 78 12.55 -5.01 -9.62
CA ILE A 78 13.03 -5.65 -10.86
C ILE A 78 12.18 -5.17 -12.05
N GLY A 79 10.85 -5.19 -11.92
CA GLY A 79 9.94 -4.68 -12.93
C GLY A 79 10.19 -3.21 -13.26
N LEU A 80 10.37 -2.37 -12.25
CA LEU A 80 10.65 -0.94 -12.42
C LEU A 80 11.96 -0.70 -13.19
N VAL A 81 13.03 -1.45 -12.89
CA VAL A 81 14.30 -1.32 -13.59
C VAL A 81 14.17 -1.73 -15.05
N LEU A 82 13.48 -2.85 -15.33
CA LEU A 82 13.25 -3.33 -16.70
C LEU A 82 12.35 -2.38 -17.51
N LEU A 83 11.30 -1.82 -16.89
CA LEU A 83 10.37 -0.91 -17.55
C LEU A 83 10.83 0.55 -17.53
N SER A 84 11.94 0.88 -16.88
CA SER A 84 12.43 2.27 -16.76
C SER A 84 12.59 2.97 -18.11
N GLY A 85 13.04 2.24 -19.14
CA GLY A 85 13.16 2.76 -20.51
C GLY A 85 11.80 3.08 -21.15
N VAL A 86 10.80 2.20 -20.95
CA VAL A 86 9.43 2.43 -21.43
C VAL A 86 8.81 3.62 -20.69
N LEU A 87 8.97 3.67 -19.37
CA LEU A 87 8.46 4.76 -18.53
C LEU A 87 9.03 6.12 -18.96
N CYS A 88 10.33 6.19 -19.26
CA CYS A 88 10.97 7.41 -19.73
C CYS A 88 10.38 7.87 -21.08
N ARG A 89 10.17 6.92 -22.01
CA ARG A 89 9.56 7.19 -23.32
C ARG A 89 8.13 7.72 -23.17
N GLU A 90 7.28 7.04 -22.40
CA GLU A 90 5.89 7.46 -22.18
C GLU A 90 5.82 8.82 -21.47
N THR A 91 6.73 9.07 -20.51
CA THR A 91 6.83 10.37 -19.82
C THR A 91 7.22 11.50 -20.80
N GLN A 92 8.12 11.23 -21.75
CA GLN A 92 8.48 12.20 -22.79
C GLN A 92 7.31 12.46 -23.74
N SER A 93 6.64 11.41 -24.21
CA SER A 93 5.43 11.51 -25.04
C SER A 93 4.33 12.32 -24.36
N TYR A 94 4.09 12.08 -23.06
CA TYR A 94 3.11 12.84 -22.27
C TYR A 94 3.47 14.32 -22.16
N LYS A 95 4.75 14.64 -21.88
CA LYS A 95 5.23 16.03 -21.83
C LYS A 95 5.08 16.75 -23.16
N LEU A 96 5.35 16.07 -24.27
CA LEU A 96 5.17 16.62 -25.61
C LEU A 96 3.68 16.85 -25.93
N GLY A 97 2.81 15.91 -25.58
CA GLY A 97 1.36 16.05 -25.78
C GLY A 97 0.71 17.18 -24.97
N ILE A 98 1.21 17.47 -23.75
CA ILE A 98 0.83 18.67 -23.00
C ILE A 98 1.29 19.94 -23.72
N ARG A 99 2.51 19.94 -24.27
CA ARG A 99 3.08 21.12 -24.93
C ARG A 99 2.40 21.45 -26.26
N ASP A 100 2.01 20.43 -27.02
CA ASP A 100 1.29 20.57 -28.29
C ASP A 100 -0.22 20.82 -28.10
N GLY A 101 -0.72 20.86 -26.86
CA GLY A 101 -2.12 21.16 -26.54
C GLY A 101 -3.12 20.06 -26.96
N THR A 102 -2.64 18.88 -27.34
CA THR A 102 -3.47 17.74 -27.76
C THR A 102 -3.97 16.91 -26.56
N ILE A 103 -3.27 16.99 -25.43
CA ILE A 103 -3.69 16.39 -24.16
C ILE A 103 -4.17 17.53 -23.27
N HIS A 104 -5.49 17.64 -23.08
CA HIS A 104 -6.05 18.49 -22.04
C HIS A 104 -5.46 18.03 -20.71
N LYS A 105 -4.80 18.95 -20.00
CA LYS A 105 -4.41 18.75 -18.62
C LYS A 105 -5.69 18.33 -17.90
N PHE A 106 -5.77 17.09 -17.44
CA PHE A 106 -6.90 16.65 -16.62
C PHE A 106 -6.85 17.50 -15.36
N ASP A 107 -7.69 18.54 -15.32
CA ASP A 107 -8.06 19.27 -14.11
C ASP A 107 -8.77 18.30 -13.14
#